data_AF-A0A5S9M4M6-F1
#
_entry.id   AF-A0A5S9M4M6-F1
#
_cell.length_a   1.000
_cell.length_b   1.000
_cell.length_c   1.000
_cell.angle_alpha   90.00
_cell.angle_beta   90.00
_cell.angle_gamma   90.00
#
_symmetry.space_group_name_H-M   'P 1'
#
loop_
_entity.id
_entity.type
_entity.pdbx_description
1 polymer ?
#
loop_
_entity_poly.entity_id
_entity_poly.type
_entity_poly.pdbx_seq_one_letter_code
_entity_poly.pdbx_strand_id
1 'polypeptide(L)'
;MPYRKKAEGNTDEKHPEVGDTLLFYTIRAKNTVQYGILKNLTISDNLPSSLTYVSGSLKVDGTSVTDAKDQDKGDYTNGTVTGQIGDVKDTDWHTVTFEAKVAKKGQAGKDIQNTANVKGENTPPDNPTTNIEIYPRDPKLESEKSAVLQKKADGNTDEKHPEVGDTLLYTIQARNAVEDSVIEDLVISDKLPQGVIICTKFTSGRWKSSHRCKKR
;
A
#
# COMPACT_ATOMS: atom_id res chain seq x y z
N MET A 1 15.12 -12.03 5.00
CA MET A 1 14.41 -12.22 3.72
C MET A 1 15.08 -11.33 2.68
N PRO A 2 15.75 -11.84 1.63
CA PRO A 2 16.22 -11.00 0.52
C PRO A 2 15.15 -10.89 -0.59
N TYR A 3 15.09 -9.72 -1.21
CA TYR A 3 13.98 -9.03 -1.91
C TYR A 3 14.39 -8.64 -3.35
N ARG A 4 13.61 -8.07 -4.28
CA ARG A 4 12.17 -7.78 -4.57
C ARG A 4 12.12 -7.39 -6.06
N LYS A 5 11.01 -7.56 -6.77
CA LYS A 5 10.72 -6.65 -7.90
C LYS A 5 9.88 -5.50 -7.35
N LYS A 6 10.49 -4.32 -7.28
CA LYS A 6 9.88 -3.10 -6.73
C LYS A 6 8.89 -2.46 -7.70
N ALA A 7 7.87 -1.80 -7.14
CA ALA A 7 7.05 -0.86 -7.88
C ALA A 7 7.91 0.31 -8.39
N GLU A 8 7.48 0.94 -9.48
CA GLU A 8 8.15 2.13 -10.01
C GLU A 8 8.15 3.25 -8.97
N GLY A 9 9.32 3.83 -8.70
CA GLY A 9 9.48 4.90 -7.69
C GLY A 9 9.85 4.41 -6.29
N ASN A 10 9.68 3.12 -5.95
CA ASN A 10 10.07 2.60 -4.65
C ASN A 10 11.57 2.24 -4.61
N THR A 11 12.37 3.04 -3.90
CA THR A 11 13.81 2.81 -3.67
C THR A 11 14.13 2.21 -2.30
N ASP A 12 13.14 1.96 -1.45
CA ASP A 12 13.34 1.42 -0.10
C ASP A 12 13.33 -0.12 -0.12
N GLU A 13 14.50 -0.73 -0.03
CA GLU A 13 14.64 -2.18 -0.08
C GLU A 13 13.95 -2.90 1.08
N LYS A 14 13.80 -2.26 2.24
CA LYS A 14 13.28 -2.88 3.47
C LYS A 14 11.77 -2.78 3.54
N HIS A 15 11.19 -1.67 3.10
CA HIS A 15 9.76 -1.40 3.23
C HIS A 15 8.98 -1.77 1.96
N PRO A 16 8.06 -2.75 2.04
CA PRO A 16 7.22 -3.11 0.90
C PRO A 16 6.12 -2.06 0.70
N GLU A 17 5.84 -1.72 -0.55
CA GLU A 17 4.79 -0.76 -0.91
C GLU A 17 3.73 -1.39 -1.82
N VAL A 18 2.61 -0.68 -2.02
CA VAL A 18 1.60 -1.09 -3.00
C VAL A 18 2.24 -1.22 -4.38
N GLY A 19 1.98 -2.34 -5.06
CA GLY A 19 2.57 -2.65 -6.35
C GLY A 19 3.86 -3.47 -6.29
N ASP A 20 4.51 -3.59 -5.13
CA ASP A 20 5.68 -4.45 -4.96
C ASP A 20 5.31 -5.92 -5.14
N THR A 21 6.21 -6.67 -5.80
CA THR A 21 6.16 -8.14 -5.80
C THR A 21 6.98 -8.64 -4.62
N LEU A 22 6.32 -9.28 -3.66
CA LEU A 22 6.93 -9.98 -2.55
C LEU A 22 7.45 -11.32 -3.07
N LEU A 23 8.77 -11.43 -3.16
CA LEU A 23 9.43 -12.52 -3.88
C LEU A 23 9.33 -13.89 -3.19
N PHE A 24 9.15 -13.99 -1.87
CA PHE A 24 9.13 -15.30 -1.22
C PHE A 24 8.23 -15.31 0.02
N TYR A 25 7.03 -15.87 -0.12
CA TYR A 25 6.36 -16.52 1.00
C TYR A 25 7.01 -17.88 1.18
N THR A 26 7.33 -18.23 2.42
CA THR A 26 7.91 -19.54 2.75
C THR A 26 7.25 -20.03 4.01
N ILE A 27 6.43 -21.06 3.86
CA ILE A 27 5.82 -21.77 4.98
C ILE A 27 6.70 -22.99 5.21
N ARG A 28 7.11 -23.23 6.45
CA ARG A 28 7.92 -24.38 6.80
C ARG A 28 7.25 -25.25 7.84
N ALA A 29 7.32 -26.54 7.66
CA ALA A 29 6.89 -27.53 8.64
C ALA A 29 7.99 -28.59 8.81
N LYS A 30 8.08 -29.21 9.98
CA LYS A 30 8.97 -30.35 10.21
C LYS A 30 8.33 -31.33 11.17
N ASN A 31 8.64 -32.60 11.00
CA ASN A 31 8.45 -33.57 12.06
C ASN A 31 9.53 -33.37 13.13
N THR A 32 9.14 -33.40 14.40
CA THR A 32 10.05 -33.22 15.54
C THR A 32 10.38 -34.54 16.26
N VAL A 33 9.72 -35.64 15.88
CA VAL A 33 9.92 -36.96 16.49
C VAL A 33 10.85 -37.79 15.61
N GLN A 34 12.07 -38.00 16.09
CA GLN A 34 13.04 -38.87 15.41
C GLN A 34 12.49 -40.30 15.29
N TYR A 35 12.63 -40.90 14.10
CA TYR A 35 12.06 -42.21 13.73
C TYR A 35 10.52 -42.30 13.72
N GLY A 36 9.82 -41.22 14.06
CA GLY A 36 8.39 -41.09 13.88
C GLY A 36 8.04 -40.85 12.41
N ILE A 37 6.83 -41.24 12.01
CA ILE A 37 6.28 -40.92 10.69
C ILE A 37 5.14 -39.93 10.88
N LEU A 38 5.27 -38.74 10.31
CA LEU A 38 4.18 -37.78 10.16
C LEU A 38 3.44 -38.12 8.87
N LYS A 39 2.16 -38.48 8.97
CA LYS A 39 1.39 -38.97 7.83
C LYS A 39 0.70 -37.87 7.07
N ASN A 40 0.76 -37.93 5.74
CA ASN A 40 0.03 -37.05 4.82
C ASN A 40 0.15 -35.56 5.16
N LEU A 41 1.40 -35.08 5.35
CA LEU A 41 1.68 -33.67 5.59
C LEU A 41 1.20 -32.84 4.40
N THR A 42 0.33 -31.87 4.69
CA THR A 42 -0.17 -30.86 3.76
C THR A 42 0.02 -29.48 4.36
N ILE A 43 0.55 -28.56 3.57
CA ILE A 43 0.67 -27.14 3.89
C ILE A 43 -0.27 -26.38 2.96
N SER A 44 -1.13 -25.54 3.51
CA SER A 44 -2.09 -24.73 2.74
C SER A 44 -2.11 -23.30 3.25
N ASP A 45 -2.33 -22.32 2.37
CA ASP A 45 -2.40 -20.91 2.74
C ASP A 45 -3.42 -20.19 1.86
N ASN A 46 -4.49 -19.71 2.48
CA ASN A 46 -5.50 -18.91 1.80
C ASN A 46 -5.10 -17.44 1.87
N LEU A 47 -4.67 -16.91 0.72
CA LEU A 47 -4.12 -15.56 0.68
C LEU A 47 -5.16 -14.51 1.08
N PRO A 48 -4.80 -13.55 1.93
CA PRO A 48 -5.65 -12.40 2.21
C PRO A 48 -5.89 -11.59 0.94
N SER A 49 -7.07 -11.00 0.80
CA SER A 49 -7.50 -10.27 -0.41
C SER A 49 -6.62 -9.06 -0.80
N SER A 50 -5.72 -8.62 0.07
CA SER A 50 -4.72 -7.57 -0.20
C SER A 50 -3.53 -8.08 -1.01
N LEU A 51 -3.34 -9.39 -1.07
CA LEU A 51 -2.30 -10.07 -1.82
C LEU A 51 -2.87 -10.74 -3.08
N THR A 52 -2.05 -10.82 -4.12
CA THR A 52 -2.36 -11.55 -5.33
C THR A 52 -1.24 -12.53 -5.63
N TYR A 53 -1.57 -13.80 -5.76
CA TYR A 53 -0.63 -14.84 -6.14
C TYR A 53 0.02 -14.57 -7.51
N VAL A 54 1.31 -14.88 -7.65
CA VAL A 54 2.02 -14.82 -8.93
C VAL A 54 2.03 -16.22 -9.55
N SER A 55 1.34 -16.38 -10.68
CA SER A 55 1.22 -17.66 -11.38
C SER A 55 2.56 -18.29 -11.75
N GLY A 56 2.68 -19.60 -11.56
CA GLY A 56 3.87 -20.40 -11.85
C GLY A 56 5.01 -20.23 -10.85
N SER A 57 4.77 -19.56 -9.72
CA SER A 57 5.79 -19.33 -8.69
C SER A 57 5.87 -20.45 -7.63
N LEU A 58 4.89 -21.37 -7.61
CA LEU A 58 4.77 -22.37 -6.57
C LEU A 58 5.93 -23.38 -6.61
N LYS A 59 6.49 -23.65 -5.43
CA LYS A 59 7.43 -24.74 -5.21
C LYS A 59 7.09 -25.48 -3.93
N VAL A 60 7.28 -26.80 -3.96
CA VAL A 60 7.18 -27.70 -2.81
C VAL A 60 8.54 -28.35 -2.62
N ASP A 61 9.12 -28.20 -1.43
CA ASP A 61 10.48 -28.66 -1.11
C ASP A 61 11.53 -28.18 -2.14
N GLY A 62 11.42 -26.91 -2.53
CA GLY A 62 12.30 -26.28 -3.52
C GLY A 62 12.08 -26.73 -4.97
N THR A 63 11.20 -27.70 -5.22
CA THR A 63 10.87 -28.19 -6.56
C THR A 63 9.68 -27.43 -7.12
N SER A 64 9.81 -26.84 -8.31
CA SER A 64 8.69 -26.20 -9.00
C SER A 64 7.59 -27.21 -9.32
N VAL A 65 6.35 -26.78 -9.10
CA VAL A 65 5.12 -27.51 -9.39
C VAL A 65 4.20 -26.61 -10.20
N THR A 66 3.13 -27.17 -10.76
CA THR A 66 2.12 -26.40 -11.48
C THR A 66 1.13 -25.76 -10.51
N ASP A 67 0.38 -24.79 -11.01
CA ASP A 67 -0.71 -24.16 -10.25
C ASP A 67 -2.02 -24.95 -10.39
N ALA A 68 -2.07 -25.94 -11.29
CA ALA A 68 -3.26 -26.70 -11.59
C ALA A 68 -3.45 -27.81 -10.55
N LYS A 69 -4.71 -28.13 -10.24
CA LYS A 69 -5.01 -29.30 -9.43
C LYS A 69 -4.84 -30.57 -10.26
N ASP A 70 -3.65 -31.14 -10.22
CA ASP A 70 -3.29 -32.35 -10.96
C ASP A 70 -2.59 -33.41 -10.08
N GLN A 71 -1.62 -34.14 -10.62
CA GLN A 71 -0.93 -35.24 -9.95
C GLN A 71 0.39 -34.81 -9.30
N ASP A 72 0.83 -33.57 -9.52
CA ASP A 72 1.99 -33.05 -8.82
C ASP A 72 1.65 -32.67 -7.36
N LYS A 73 2.63 -32.10 -6.66
CA LYS A 73 2.54 -31.86 -5.22
C LYS A 73 1.89 -30.53 -4.86
N GLY A 74 1.49 -29.69 -5.80
CA GLY A 74 0.94 -28.38 -5.47
C GLY A 74 -0.20 -27.95 -6.35
N ASP A 75 -0.93 -26.96 -5.86
CA ASP A 75 -1.95 -26.28 -6.65
C ASP A 75 -2.22 -24.88 -6.08
N TYR A 76 -2.74 -24.00 -6.93
CA TYR A 76 -3.34 -22.74 -6.51
C TYR A 76 -4.80 -22.71 -6.96
N THR A 77 -5.71 -23.01 -6.03
CA THR A 77 -7.14 -23.12 -6.30
C THR A 77 -7.92 -22.17 -5.39
N ASN A 78 -8.81 -21.36 -5.97
CA ASN A 78 -9.74 -20.49 -5.21
C ASN A 78 -9.05 -19.58 -4.17
N GLY A 79 -7.88 -19.01 -4.49
CA GLY A 79 -7.17 -18.12 -3.57
C GLY A 79 -6.24 -18.83 -2.58
N THR A 80 -6.25 -20.17 -2.57
CA THR A 80 -5.46 -20.99 -1.65
C THR A 80 -4.29 -21.66 -2.38
N VAL A 81 -3.08 -21.44 -1.87
CA VAL A 81 -1.89 -22.22 -2.24
C VAL A 81 -1.92 -23.52 -1.42
N THR A 82 -1.68 -24.65 -2.06
CA THR A 82 -1.57 -25.95 -1.38
C THR A 82 -0.28 -26.66 -1.81
N GLY A 83 0.40 -27.29 -0.85
CA GLY A 83 1.49 -28.22 -1.08
C GLY A 83 1.28 -29.52 -0.31
N GLN A 84 1.21 -30.63 -1.05
CA GLN A 84 1.05 -31.99 -0.55
C GLN A 84 2.42 -32.67 -0.48
N ILE A 85 2.96 -32.77 0.74
CA ILE A 85 4.29 -33.34 0.98
C ILE A 85 4.20 -34.86 1.12
N GLY A 86 3.12 -35.35 1.73
CA GLY A 86 2.87 -36.78 1.97
C GLY A 86 3.48 -37.26 3.30
N ASP A 87 3.85 -38.53 3.37
CA ASP A 87 4.46 -39.10 4.58
C ASP A 87 5.90 -38.59 4.77
N VAL A 88 6.14 -37.95 5.91
CA VAL A 88 7.47 -37.44 6.34
C VAL A 88 8.06 -38.38 7.38
N LYS A 89 9.27 -38.88 7.10
CA LYS A 89 9.98 -39.86 7.95
C LYS A 89 11.24 -39.29 8.63
N ASP A 90 11.76 -38.19 8.10
CA ASP A 90 12.88 -37.46 8.66
C ASP A 90 12.39 -36.36 9.62
N THR A 91 13.29 -35.46 10.00
CA THR A 91 13.02 -34.30 10.87
C THR A 91 13.45 -32.98 10.22
N ASP A 92 13.68 -33.00 8.90
CA ASP A 92 14.11 -31.83 8.14
C ASP A 92 12.93 -30.88 7.89
N TRP A 93 13.26 -29.65 7.50
CA TRP A 93 12.25 -28.68 7.14
C TRP A 93 11.72 -28.95 5.74
N HIS A 94 10.43 -29.22 5.66
CA HIS A 94 9.67 -29.18 4.42
C HIS A 94 9.07 -27.81 4.20
N THR A 95 8.95 -27.41 2.95
CA THR A 95 8.58 -26.04 2.58
C THR A 95 7.58 -25.96 1.45
N VAL A 96 6.70 -24.96 1.55
CA VAL A 96 5.92 -24.45 0.42
C VAL A 96 6.34 -23.01 0.21
N THR A 97 6.77 -22.68 -1.00
CA THR A 97 7.20 -21.33 -1.36
C THR A 97 6.48 -20.82 -2.59
N PHE A 98 6.13 -19.53 -2.59
CA PHE A 98 5.50 -18.87 -3.72
C PHE A 98 5.70 -17.36 -3.66
N GLU A 99 5.37 -16.68 -4.76
CA GLU A 99 5.40 -15.23 -4.89
C GLU A 99 3.98 -14.64 -4.76
N ALA A 100 3.89 -13.46 -4.14
CA ALA A 100 2.65 -12.69 -4.13
C ALA A 100 2.91 -11.19 -4.27
N LYS A 101 1.95 -10.47 -4.85
CA LYS A 101 2.01 -9.02 -5.06
C LYS A 101 1.08 -8.30 -4.09
N VAL A 102 1.51 -7.16 -3.56
CA VAL A 102 0.63 -6.22 -2.85
C VAL A 102 -0.20 -5.48 -3.91
N ALA A 103 -1.37 -6.02 -4.23
CA ALA A 103 -2.12 -5.57 -5.42
C ALA A 103 -3.22 -4.54 -5.11
N LYS A 104 -3.66 -4.44 -3.86
CA LYS A 104 -4.81 -3.60 -3.48
C LYS A 104 -4.37 -2.18 -3.15
N LYS A 105 -4.98 -1.17 -3.78
CA LYS A 105 -4.83 0.24 -3.40
C LYS A 105 -5.33 0.49 -1.98
N GLY A 106 -4.75 1.49 -1.31
CA GLY A 106 -5.11 1.84 0.07
C GLY A 106 -4.70 0.78 1.08
N GLN A 107 -3.67 -0.02 0.76
CA GLN A 107 -2.93 -0.83 1.74
C GLN A 107 -1.77 -0.06 2.38
N ALA A 108 -1.39 1.10 1.85
CA ALA A 108 -0.41 1.98 2.49
C ALA A 108 -0.84 2.28 3.94
N GLY A 109 0.10 2.20 4.87
CA GLY A 109 -0.15 2.39 6.30
C GLY A 109 -0.71 1.17 7.02
N LYS A 110 -1.05 0.08 6.33
CA LYS A 110 -1.72 -1.09 6.91
C LYS A 110 -0.80 -2.29 7.10
N ASP A 111 -1.31 -3.19 7.91
CA ASP A 111 -0.69 -4.47 8.22
C ASP A 111 -1.45 -5.58 7.50
N ILE A 112 -0.72 -6.45 6.81
CA ILE A 112 -1.26 -7.64 6.17
C ILE A 112 -0.84 -8.86 7.01
N GLN A 113 -1.79 -9.38 7.78
CA GLN A 113 -1.63 -10.67 8.45
C GLN A 113 -1.94 -11.80 7.46
N ASN A 114 -1.06 -12.80 7.42
CA ASN A 114 -1.19 -14.00 6.61
C ASN A 114 -0.99 -15.24 7.48
N THR A 115 -1.93 -16.19 7.42
CA THR A 115 -1.95 -17.37 8.27
C THR A 115 -2.09 -18.62 7.41
N ALA A 116 -1.08 -19.47 7.45
CA ALA A 116 -1.12 -20.78 6.82
C ALA A 116 -1.76 -21.81 7.75
N ASN A 117 -2.17 -22.94 7.19
CA ASN A 117 -2.66 -24.11 7.88
C ASN A 117 -1.78 -25.32 7.49
N VAL A 118 -1.19 -25.97 8.49
CA VAL A 118 -0.32 -27.14 8.37
C VAL A 118 -1.00 -28.34 9.02
N LYS A 119 -1.24 -29.39 8.25
CA LYS A 119 -1.97 -30.59 8.69
C LYS A 119 -1.17 -31.86 8.43
N GLY A 120 -1.16 -32.76 9.41
CA GLY A 120 -0.84 -34.17 9.23
C GLY A 120 -1.92 -35.00 9.90
N GLU A 121 -2.13 -36.24 9.45
CA GLU A 121 -3.26 -37.06 9.92
C GLU A 121 -3.14 -37.52 11.37
N ASN A 122 -1.91 -37.65 11.86
CA ASN A 122 -1.61 -38.20 13.18
C ASN A 122 -1.08 -37.15 14.16
N THR A 123 -1.36 -35.87 13.92
CA THR A 123 -1.01 -34.77 14.81
C THR A 123 -2.07 -33.67 14.74
N PRO A 124 -2.28 -32.88 15.81
CA PRO A 124 -3.05 -31.65 15.70
C PRO A 124 -2.47 -30.72 14.62
N PRO A 125 -3.34 -29.94 13.94
CA PRO A 125 -2.89 -28.93 12.98
C PRO A 125 -2.13 -27.78 13.66
N ASP A 126 -1.29 -27.10 12.89
CA ASP A 126 -0.61 -25.86 13.29
C ASP A 126 -0.95 -24.73 12.31
N ASN A 127 -0.95 -23.48 12.80
CA ASN A 127 -1.37 -22.31 12.04
C ASN A 127 -0.34 -21.16 12.12
N PRO A 128 0.85 -21.33 11.52
CA PRO A 128 1.88 -20.30 11.57
C PRO A 128 1.39 -19.02 10.88
N THR A 129 1.58 -17.89 11.55
CA THR A 129 1.14 -16.57 11.10
C THR A 129 2.34 -15.64 10.92
N THR A 130 2.27 -14.77 9.91
CA THR A 130 3.20 -13.66 9.74
C THR A 130 2.44 -12.35 9.50
N ASN A 131 3.06 -11.22 9.83
CA ASN A 131 2.50 -9.89 9.61
C ASN A 131 3.45 -9.09 8.72
N ILE A 132 2.89 -8.41 7.73
CA ILE A 132 3.66 -7.62 6.75
C ILE A 132 3.18 -6.18 6.82
N GLU A 133 4.12 -5.32 7.15
CA GLU A 133 3.92 -3.88 7.27
C GLU A 133 4.02 -3.20 5.90
N ILE A 134 2.93 -2.61 5.42
CA ILE A 134 2.88 -1.95 4.11
C ILE A 134 3.08 -0.45 4.25
N TYR A 135 4.04 0.04 3.49
CA TYR A 135 4.45 1.44 3.43
C TYR A 135 3.90 2.10 2.17
N PRO A 136 3.93 3.43 2.11
CA PRO A 136 4.31 4.40 3.16
C PRO A 136 3.29 4.47 4.31
N ARG A 137 3.75 4.68 5.56
CA ARG A 137 2.86 4.76 6.74
C ARG A 137 2.52 6.19 7.17
N ASP A 138 3.47 7.09 7.03
CA ASP A 138 3.27 8.49 7.39
C ASP A 138 2.87 9.30 6.16
N PRO A 139 1.74 10.05 6.20
CA PRO A 139 1.42 10.97 5.13
C PRO A 139 2.42 12.15 5.13
N LYS A 140 2.61 12.77 3.97
CA LYS A 140 3.48 13.95 3.85
C LYS A 140 2.69 15.13 3.33
N LEU A 141 2.34 16.04 4.23
CA LEU A 141 1.69 17.29 3.85
C LEU A 141 2.72 18.24 3.22
N GLU A 142 2.45 18.65 1.99
CA GLU A 142 3.14 19.76 1.33
C GLU A 142 2.12 20.87 1.06
N SER A 143 2.50 22.12 1.31
CA SER A 143 1.63 23.27 1.04
C SER A 143 2.41 24.48 0.55
N GLU A 144 1.74 25.29 -0.25
CA GLU A 144 2.27 26.51 -0.82
C GLU A 144 1.22 27.62 -0.77
N LYS A 145 1.68 28.85 -0.50
CA LYS A 145 0.86 30.06 -0.53
C LYS A 145 1.47 31.05 -1.50
N SER A 146 0.65 31.58 -2.40
CA SER A 146 1.03 32.61 -3.35
C SER A 146 -0.02 33.72 -3.40
N ALA A 147 0.42 34.90 -3.84
CA ALA A 147 -0.43 36.04 -4.09
C ALA A 147 -0.01 36.68 -5.41
N VAL A 148 -0.97 36.91 -6.30
CA VAL A 148 -0.73 37.59 -7.57
C VAL A 148 -1.65 38.78 -7.71
N LEU A 149 -1.16 39.87 -8.30
CA LEU A 149 -2.00 40.99 -8.67
C LEU A 149 -2.98 40.55 -9.74
N GLN A 150 -4.28 40.59 -9.42
CA GLN A 150 -5.35 40.18 -10.32
C GLN A 150 -6.04 41.39 -10.98
N LYS A 151 -6.15 42.52 -10.29
CA LYS A 151 -6.73 43.73 -10.86
C LYS A 151 -6.21 45.01 -10.20
N LYS A 152 -5.92 46.02 -11.02
CA LYS A 152 -5.61 47.38 -10.57
C LYS A 152 -6.83 48.18 -10.13
N ALA A 153 -6.65 49.05 -9.15
CA ALA A 153 -7.58 50.12 -8.84
C ALA A 153 -7.67 51.11 -10.00
N ASP A 154 -8.81 51.80 -10.10
CA ASP A 154 -9.02 52.83 -11.12
C ASP A 154 -8.02 53.99 -10.86
N GLY A 155 -7.21 54.33 -11.87
CA GLY A 155 -6.18 55.38 -11.76
C GLY A 155 -4.79 54.89 -11.33
N ASN A 156 -4.63 53.62 -10.93
CA ASN A 156 -3.30 53.05 -10.69
C ASN A 156 -2.63 52.66 -12.03
N THR A 157 -1.47 53.26 -12.30
CA THR A 157 -0.70 53.05 -13.54
C THR A 157 0.59 52.26 -13.34
N ASP A 158 1.00 51.96 -12.10
CA ASP A 158 2.19 51.15 -11.83
C ASP A 158 1.87 49.66 -11.99
N GLU A 159 2.16 49.08 -13.15
CA GLU A 159 1.83 47.69 -13.46
C GLU A 159 2.51 46.65 -12.54
N LYS A 160 3.64 46.99 -11.90
CA LYS A 160 4.48 46.01 -11.19
C LYS A 160 4.24 45.98 -9.69
N HIS A 161 3.85 47.11 -9.10
CA HIS A 161 3.70 47.21 -7.65
C HIS A 161 2.23 47.29 -7.24
N PRO A 162 1.73 46.40 -6.37
CA PRO A 162 0.38 46.51 -5.83
C PRO A 162 0.21 47.75 -4.95
N GLU A 163 -0.90 48.48 -5.12
CA GLU A 163 -1.25 49.65 -4.30
C GLU A 163 -2.60 49.48 -3.58
N VAL A 164 -2.97 50.49 -2.77
CA VAL A 164 -4.28 50.52 -2.10
C VAL A 164 -5.41 50.52 -3.13
N GLY A 165 -6.44 49.70 -2.89
CA GLY A 165 -7.56 49.50 -3.81
C GLY A 165 -7.35 48.39 -4.83
N ASP A 166 -6.11 47.94 -5.06
CA ASP A 166 -5.81 46.80 -5.92
C ASP A 166 -6.38 45.49 -5.36
N THR A 167 -6.48 44.52 -6.27
CA THR A 167 -7.06 43.21 -6.05
C THR A 167 -5.98 42.16 -6.20
N LEU A 168 -5.71 41.45 -5.11
CA LEU A 168 -4.83 40.28 -5.11
C LEU A 168 -5.67 39.01 -5.16
N LEU A 169 -5.24 38.06 -5.99
CA LEU A 169 -5.69 36.68 -5.93
C LEU A 169 -4.71 35.90 -5.06
N TYR A 170 -5.18 35.47 -3.90
CA TYR A 170 -4.45 34.53 -3.05
C TYR A 170 -4.79 33.10 -3.43
N THR A 171 -3.76 32.26 -3.52
CA THR A 171 -3.92 30.81 -3.69
C THR A 171 -3.16 30.12 -2.58
N ILE A 172 -3.87 29.27 -1.82
CA ILE A 172 -3.27 28.34 -0.88
C ILE A 172 -3.57 26.96 -1.42
N GLN A 173 -2.53 26.19 -1.68
CA GLN A 173 -2.65 24.81 -2.13
C GLN A 173 -1.95 23.91 -1.14
N ALA A 174 -2.54 22.75 -0.91
CA ALA A 174 -1.97 21.70 -0.09
C ALA A 174 -2.18 20.37 -0.79
N ARG A 175 -1.23 19.45 -0.66
CA ARG A 175 -1.32 18.09 -1.18
C ARG A 175 -0.73 17.11 -0.19
N ASN A 176 -1.21 15.87 -0.27
CA ASN A 176 -0.46 14.73 0.24
C ASN A 176 0.57 14.32 -0.81
N ALA A 177 1.85 14.34 -0.47
CA ALA A 177 2.94 13.99 -1.37
C ALA A 177 3.26 12.49 -1.37
N VAL A 178 2.54 11.71 -0.58
CA VAL A 178 2.73 10.27 -0.41
C VAL A 178 1.48 9.55 -0.94
N GLU A 179 1.64 8.82 -2.04
CA GLU A 179 0.55 8.08 -2.69
C GLU A 179 -0.07 7.04 -1.75
N ASP A 180 -1.38 6.82 -1.87
CA ASP A 180 -2.20 5.89 -1.08
C ASP A 180 -2.22 6.12 0.46
N SER A 181 -1.45 7.06 1.00
CA SER A 181 -1.56 7.51 2.40
C SER A 181 -2.70 8.51 2.60
N VAL A 182 -3.18 8.66 3.84
CA VAL A 182 -4.31 9.52 4.19
C VAL A 182 -3.85 10.64 5.12
N ILE A 183 -4.15 11.89 4.77
CA ILE A 183 -4.14 13.01 5.71
C ILE A 183 -5.55 13.14 6.26
N GLU A 184 -5.71 12.82 7.54
CA GLU A 184 -7.00 12.98 8.23
C GLU A 184 -7.22 14.46 8.60
N ASP A 185 -8.48 14.90 8.49
CA ASP A 185 -8.93 16.22 8.93
C ASP A 185 -8.07 17.42 8.44
N LEU A 186 -7.69 17.43 7.16
CA LEU A 186 -6.93 18.54 6.57
C LEU A 186 -7.71 19.86 6.65
N VAL A 187 -7.25 20.77 7.50
CA VAL A 187 -7.77 22.14 7.63
C VAL A 187 -6.77 23.13 7.04
N ILE A 188 -7.21 23.93 6.08
CA ILE A 188 -6.47 25.10 5.58
C ILE A 188 -7.07 26.35 6.21
N SER A 189 -6.28 27.09 6.99
CA SER A 189 -6.70 28.35 7.61
C SER A 189 -5.68 29.45 7.34
N ASP A 190 -6.16 30.68 7.18
CA ASP A 190 -5.33 31.85 6.92
C ASP A 190 -5.90 33.07 7.63
N LYS A 191 -5.07 33.71 8.45
CA LYS A 191 -5.39 35.00 9.04
C LYS A 191 -4.94 36.09 8.06
N LEU A 192 -5.90 36.75 7.44
CA LEU A 192 -5.61 37.84 6.53
C LEU A 192 -4.85 38.98 7.25
N PRO A 193 -3.79 39.53 6.64
CA PRO A 193 -3.06 40.63 7.22
C PRO A 193 -3.93 41.89 7.28
N GLN A 194 -3.60 42.79 8.21
CA GLN A 194 -4.35 44.02 8.41
C GLN A 194 -4.45 44.83 7.11
N GLY A 195 -5.65 45.36 6.87
CA GLY A 195 -5.97 46.11 5.68
C GLY A 195 -6.43 45.24 4.50
N VAL A 196 -6.16 43.93 4.45
CA VAL A 196 -6.71 43.01 3.43
C VAL A 196 -8.16 42.66 3.75
N ILE A 197 -9.07 42.87 2.79
CA ILE A 197 -10.49 42.53 2.93
C ILE A 197 -10.89 41.47 1.90
N ILE A 198 -11.75 40.54 2.31
CA ILE A 198 -12.31 39.52 1.42
C ILE A 198 -13.34 40.17 0.52
N CYS A 199 -13.34 39.79 -0.74
CA CYS A 199 -14.24 40.36 -1.71
C CYS A 199 -15.20 39.30 -2.20
N THR A 200 -16.42 39.37 -1.69
CA THR A 200 -17.48 38.39 -1.93
C THR A 200 -18.26 38.77 -3.19
N LYS A 201 -18.21 37.89 -4.20
CA LYS A 201 -19.28 37.79 -5.20
C LYS A 201 -19.65 36.31 -5.32
N PHE A 202 -20.79 35.93 -4.75
CA PHE A 202 -21.34 34.58 -4.88
C PHE A 202 -21.91 34.40 -6.30
N THR A 203 -21.36 33.45 -7.05
CA THR A 203 -22.07 32.79 -8.15
C THR A 203 -21.99 31.29 -7.90
N SER A 204 -23.14 30.66 -7.69
CA SER A 204 -23.30 29.23 -7.41
C SER A 204 -22.89 28.37 -8.61
N GLY A 205 -22.18 27.28 -8.33
CA GLY A 205 -22.02 26.14 -9.24
C GLY A 205 -20.57 25.87 -9.71
N ARG A 206 -20.01 24.75 -9.23
CA ARG A 206 -18.67 24.16 -9.46
C ARG A 206 -17.49 24.80 -8.73
N TRP A 207 -16.82 23.97 -7.93
CA TRP A 207 -15.63 24.27 -7.14
C TRP A 207 -14.46 24.78 -7.98
N LYS A 208 -14.44 26.10 -8.22
CA LYS A 208 -13.27 26.92 -8.49
C LYS A 208 -13.47 28.22 -7.72
N SER A 209 -12.83 28.36 -6.56
CA SER A 209 -12.95 29.56 -5.72
C SER A 209 -12.09 30.71 -6.27
N SER A 210 -12.49 31.32 -7.39
CA SER A 210 -11.90 32.59 -7.83
C SER A 210 -12.63 33.76 -7.18
N HIS A 211 -12.00 34.41 -6.20
CA HIS A 211 -12.54 35.60 -5.55
C HIS A 211 -11.97 36.87 -6.21
N ARG A 212 -12.80 37.91 -6.38
CA ARG A 212 -12.46 39.14 -7.12
C ARG A 212 -12.56 40.35 -6.20
N CYS A 213 -11.46 41.12 -6.07
CA CYS A 213 -11.30 42.14 -5.02
C CYS A 213 -11.64 43.62 -5.29
N LYS A 214 -11.79 44.38 -4.19
CA LYS A 214 -11.70 45.84 -4.07
C LYS A 214 -11.48 46.17 -2.58
N LYS A 215 -10.38 46.86 -2.21
CA LYS A 215 -10.19 47.49 -0.88
C LYS A 215 -10.79 48.90 -0.89
N ARG A 216 -11.28 49.35 0.27
CA ARG A 216 -11.53 50.78 0.54
C ARG A 216 -10.21 51.50 0.80
#